data_AF-A0A9D9GI93-F1
#
_entry.id   AF-A0A9D9GI93-F1
#
_cell.length_a   1.000
_cell.length_b   1.000
_cell.length_c   1.000
_cell.angle_alpha   90.00
_cell.angle_beta   90.00
_cell.angle_gamma   90.00
#
_symmetry.space_group_name_H-M   'P 1'
#
loop_
_entity.id
_entity.type
_entity.pdbx_description
1 polymer ?
#
loop_
_entity_poly.entity_id
_entity_poly.type
_entity_poly.pdbx_seq_one_letter_code
_entity_poly.pdbx_strand_id
1 'polypeptide(L)'
;MINKDRLKENFRAVRENSPLVHNITNYVAMNFSANALLAAGASPVMAHAADEVEDMALIAGALVINIGTLDARWVESMLKAGKAKGKAGGVVVLDPVGAGATPYRTETAWKIIEECHPGIIRGNASEIMALINADIRSKGVDSSCSSDDAVESAKKLALRTGAVVVISGETDYVTDGERVETIVNGSPMMPRVTAMGCTASSMVGAFAAVNPDLFEASL
;
A
#
# COMPACT_ATOMS: atom_id res chain seq x y z
N MET A 1 -15.50 -1.72 -14.80
CA MET A 1 -15.99 -0.31 -14.81
C MET A 1 -16.51 0.01 -13.42
N ILE A 2 -15.89 0.97 -12.73
CA ILE A 2 -16.11 1.23 -11.30
C ILE A 2 -17.59 1.53 -10.99
N ASN A 3 -18.16 0.80 -10.03
CA ASN A 3 -19.53 1.04 -9.57
C ASN A 3 -19.56 2.25 -8.63
N LYS A 4 -20.13 3.37 -9.12
CA LYS A 4 -20.19 4.63 -8.39
C LYS A 4 -21.04 4.57 -7.12
N ASP A 5 -22.05 3.70 -7.07
CA ASP A 5 -22.92 3.61 -5.89
C ASP A 5 -22.20 2.86 -4.77
N ARG A 6 -21.47 1.78 -5.10
CA ARG A 6 -20.57 1.10 -4.16
C ARG A 6 -19.47 2.01 -3.63
N LEU A 7 -18.86 2.85 -4.48
CA LEU A 7 -17.88 3.84 -4.04
C LEU A 7 -18.47 4.84 -3.01
N LYS A 8 -19.71 5.32 -3.25
CA LYS A 8 -20.41 6.21 -2.30
C LYS A 8 -20.74 5.50 -0.99
N GLU A 9 -21.14 4.23 -1.05
CA GLU A 9 -21.41 3.40 0.13
C GLU A 9 -20.14 3.21 0.96
N ASN A 10 -19.03 2.81 0.34
CA ASN A 10 -17.74 2.65 1.02
C ASN A 10 -17.28 3.97 1.66
N PHE A 11 -17.39 5.09 0.92
CA PHE A 11 -17.00 6.40 1.46
C PHE A 11 -17.91 6.85 2.60
N ARG A 12 -19.21 6.54 2.55
CA ARG A 12 -20.13 6.76 3.68
C ARG A 12 -19.73 5.90 4.87
N ALA A 13 -19.40 4.62 4.65
CA ALA A 13 -18.94 3.72 5.70
C ALA A 13 -17.65 4.22 6.37
N VAL A 14 -16.71 4.81 5.62
CA VAL A 14 -15.52 5.48 6.21
C VAL A 14 -15.95 6.60 7.15
N ARG A 15 -16.89 7.46 6.75
CA ARG A 15 -17.35 8.58 7.58
C ARG A 15 -18.16 8.15 8.81
N GLU A 16 -18.99 7.12 8.67
CA GLU A 16 -19.86 6.63 9.74
C GLU A 16 -19.08 5.83 10.78
N ASN A 17 -18.13 5.00 10.36
CA ASN A 17 -17.33 4.16 11.26
C ASN A 17 -16.08 4.86 11.78
N SER A 18 -15.63 5.93 11.12
CA SER A 18 -14.39 6.66 11.42
C SER A 18 -13.20 5.73 11.72
N PRO A 19 -12.84 4.84 10.77
CA PRO A 19 -11.89 3.77 11.04
C PRO A 19 -10.54 4.32 11.50
N LEU A 20 -9.95 3.71 12.52
CA LEU A 20 -8.59 4.00 12.96
C LEU A 20 -7.60 3.44 11.93
N VAL A 21 -6.80 4.30 11.31
CA VAL A 21 -5.77 3.92 10.33
C VAL A 21 -4.39 4.19 10.92
N HIS A 22 -3.65 3.11 11.20
CA HIS A 22 -2.29 3.20 11.71
C HIS A 22 -1.32 3.38 10.54
N ASN A 23 -0.63 4.52 10.51
CA ASN A 23 0.30 4.89 9.45
C ASN A 23 1.73 4.90 9.98
N ILE A 24 2.52 3.90 9.59
CA ILE A 24 3.96 3.91 9.75
C ILE A 24 4.54 4.43 8.43
N THR A 25 4.54 5.76 8.28
CA THR A 25 4.88 6.45 7.03
C THR A 25 6.13 7.32 7.14
N ASN A 26 6.55 7.88 6.01
CA ASN A 26 7.71 8.74 5.91
C ASN A 26 7.45 10.15 6.47
N TYR A 27 8.49 10.82 6.95
CA TYR A 27 8.39 12.15 7.55
C TYR A 27 7.73 13.21 6.66
N VAL A 28 7.90 13.11 5.35
CA VAL A 28 7.39 14.08 4.37
C VAL A 28 5.86 13.96 4.24
N ALA A 29 5.31 12.76 4.42
CA ALA A 29 3.90 12.47 4.22
C ALA A 29 3.06 12.52 5.50
N MET A 30 3.65 12.33 6.69
CA MET A 30 2.90 12.16 7.96
C MET A 30 1.78 13.18 8.17
N ASN A 31 2.11 14.48 8.16
CA ASN A 31 1.12 15.53 8.41
C ASN A 31 0.05 15.58 7.32
N PHE A 32 0.47 15.42 6.06
CA PHE A 32 -0.43 15.51 4.91
C PHE A 32 -1.42 14.33 4.88
N SER A 33 -0.93 13.11 5.11
CA SER A 33 -1.76 11.91 5.20
C SER A 33 -2.71 11.94 6.41
N ALA A 34 -2.27 12.47 7.56
CA ALA A 34 -3.15 12.69 8.71
C ALA A 34 -4.33 13.61 8.37
N ASN A 35 -4.03 14.78 7.80
CA ASN A 35 -5.06 15.75 7.43
C ASN A 35 -6.02 15.22 6.36
N ALA A 36 -5.52 14.47 5.39
CA ALA A 36 -6.37 13.84 4.37
C ALA A 36 -7.31 12.79 4.97
N LEU A 37 -6.82 11.94 5.86
CA LEU A 37 -7.65 10.95 6.57
C LEU A 37 -8.73 11.62 7.43
N LEU A 38 -8.37 12.66 8.18
CA LEU A 38 -9.32 13.46 8.96
C LEU A 38 -10.38 14.10 8.05
N ALA A 39 -9.97 14.70 6.93
CA ALA A 39 -10.89 15.31 5.96
C ALA A 39 -11.83 14.27 5.31
N ALA A 40 -11.37 13.03 5.16
CA ALA A 40 -12.19 11.92 4.67
C ALA A 40 -13.17 11.37 5.73
N GLY A 41 -12.94 11.65 7.02
CA GLY A 41 -13.74 11.16 8.15
C GLY A 41 -13.13 9.96 8.88
N ALA A 42 -11.93 9.52 8.50
CA ALA A 42 -11.18 8.48 9.20
C ALA A 42 -10.37 9.06 10.38
N SER A 43 -9.89 8.16 11.25
CA SER A 43 -9.07 8.51 12.41
C SER A 43 -7.60 8.12 12.18
N PRO A 44 -6.68 9.04 11.88
CA PRO A 44 -5.27 8.69 11.70
C PRO A 44 -4.54 8.48 13.03
N VAL A 45 -3.59 7.54 13.05
CA VAL A 45 -2.55 7.44 14.10
C VAL A 45 -1.17 7.19 13.49
N MET A 46 -0.14 7.85 14.01
CA MET A 46 1.24 7.85 13.49
C MET A 46 2.24 7.31 14.53
N ALA A 47 1.84 6.26 15.25
CA ALA A 47 2.73 5.56 16.16
C ALA A 47 3.81 4.82 15.35
N HIS A 48 5.05 4.89 15.79
CA HIS A 48 6.16 4.21 15.12
C HIS A 48 7.24 3.76 16.11
N ALA A 49 7.07 4.05 17.40
CA ALA A 49 7.97 3.57 18.44
C ALA A 49 7.76 2.08 18.65
N ALA A 50 8.85 1.32 18.62
CA ALA A 50 8.82 -0.14 18.72
C ALA A 50 8.09 -0.67 19.97
N ASP A 51 8.02 0.12 21.04
CA ASP A 51 7.39 -0.24 22.31
C ASP A 51 5.86 -0.21 22.29
N GLU A 52 5.24 0.52 21.36
CA GLU A 52 3.77 0.65 21.26
C GLU A 52 3.19 0.20 19.91
N VAL A 53 4.05 -0.05 18.92
CA VAL A 53 3.62 -0.20 17.52
C VAL A 53 2.75 -1.44 17.28
N GLU A 54 2.99 -2.52 18.04
CA GLU A 54 2.19 -3.75 17.97
C GLU A 54 0.79 -3.52 18.53
N ASP A 55 0.69 -2.93 19.72
CA ASP A 55 -0.58 -2.62 20.37
C ASP A 55 -1.43 -1.70 19.50
N MET A 56 -0.80 -0.66 18.94
CA MET A 56 -1.50 0.28 18.05
C MET A 56 -1.97 -0.39 16.76
N ALA A 57 -1.15 -1.28 16.18
CA ALA A 57 -1.53 -2.01 14.97
C ALA A 57 -2.72 -2.96 15.22
N LEU A 58 -2.76 -3.64 16.36
CA LEU A 58 -3.83 -4.60 16.69
C LEU A 58 -5.21 -3.93 16.84
N ILE A 59 -5.27 -2.71 17.38
CA ILE A 59 -6.53 -1.97 17.53
C ILE A 59 -6.97 -1.19 16.29
N ALA A 60 -6.04 -0.86 15.39
CA ALA A 60 -6.35 -0.14 14.16
C ALA A 60 -7.18 -1.01 13.22
N GLY A 61 -8.06 -0.40 12.41
CA GLY A 61 -8.79 -1.12 11.35
C GLY A 61 -7.83 -1.63 10.27
N ALA A 62 -6.89 -0.77 9.84
CA ALA A 62 -5.84 -1.10 8.89
C ALA A 62 -4.48 -0.52 9.31
N LEU A 63 -3.41 -1.19 8.89
CA LEU A 63 -2.03 -0.73 9.01
C LEU A 63 -1.50 -0.35 7.62
N VAL A 64 -0.91 0.84 7.49
CA VAL A 64 -0.26 1.31 6.27
C VAL A 64 1.22 1.47 6.55
N ILE A 65 2.04 0.72 5.82
CA ILE A 65 3.50 0.73 5.90
C ILE A 65 4.05 1.43 4.66
N ASN A 66 4.75 2.54 4.84
CA ASN A 66 5.38 3.29 3.76
C ASN A 66 6.88 3.48 4.04
N ILE A 67 7.74 3.04 3.12
CA ILE A 67 9.19 3.02 3.30
C ILE A 67 9.91 4.28 2.79
N GLY A 68 9.19 5.38 2.57
CA GLY A 68 9.72 6.59 1.89
C GLY A 68 10.96 7.21 2.52
N THR A 69 11.06 7.24 3.85
CA THR A 69 12.25 7.68 4.59
C THR A 69 12.71 6.60 5.59
N LEU A 70 12.78 5.35 5.13
CA LEU A 70 13.14 4.21 5.97
C LEU A 70 14.51 4.36 6.64
N ASP A 71 14.60 3.89 7.88
CA ASP A 71 15.84 3.58 8.60
C ASP A 71 15.70 2.23 9.33
N ALA A 72 16.81 1.67 9.81
CA ALA A 72 16.81 0.32 10.38
C ALA A 72 15.85 0.14 11.58
N ARG A 73 15.73 1.14 12.47
CA ARG A 73 14.82 1.07 13.63
C ARG A 73 13.37 1.23 13.21
N TRP A 74 13.12 2.06 12.21
CA TRP A 74 11.79 2.20 11.63
C TRP A 74 11.33 0.90 10.97
N VAL A 75 12.22 0.25 10.22
CA VAL A 75 11.94 -1.03 9.57
C VAL A 75 11.65 -2.11 10.60
N GLU A 76 12.37 -2.15 11.73
CA GLU A 76 12.04 -3.07 12.83
C GLU A 76 10.61 -2.85 13.34
N SER A 77 10.21 -1.59 13.53
CA SER A 77 8.87 -1.23 14.00
C SER A 77 7.79 -1.56 12.96
N MET A 78 8.05 -1.34 11.68
CA MET A 78 7.18 -1.75 10.57
C MET A 78 6.95 -3.27 10.56
N LEU A 79 8.01 -4.06 10.75
CA LEU A 79 7.93 -5.52 10.77
C LEU A 79 7.18 -6.02 12.01
N LYS A 80 7.41 -5.42 13.19
CA LYS A 80 6.66 -5.76 14.42
C LYS A 80 5.16 -5.55 14.24
N ALA A 81 4.77 -4.34 13.84
CA ALA A 81 3.36 -4.01 13.61
C ALA A 81 2.73 -4.84 12.48
N GLY A 82 3.43 -5.01 11.36
CA GLY A 82 2.95 -5.77 10.22
C GLY A 82 2.73 -7.24 10.56
N LYS A 83 3.66 -7.88 11.28
CA LYS A 83 3.49 -9.26 11.77
C LYS A 83 2.33 -9.37 12.73
N ALA A 84 2.20 -8.46 13.69
CA ALA A 84 1.12 -8.48 14.66
C ALA A 84 -0.24 -8.36 13.96
N LYS A 85 -0.39 -7.36 13.07
CA LYS A 85 -1.62 -7.13 12.30
C LYS A 85 -1.96 -8.28 11.37
N GLY A 86 -1.00 -8.78 10.61
CA GLY A 86 -1.18 -9.90 9.68
C GLY A 86 -1.58 -11.19 10.40
N LYS A 87 -0.96 -11.52 11.54
CA LYS A 87 -1.33 -12.68 12.37
C LYS A 87 -2.74 -12.56 12.95
N ALA A 88 -3.21 -11.36 13.23
CA ALA A 88 -4.57 -11.09 13.67
C ALA A 88 -5.61 -11.13 12.53
N GLY A 89 -5.20 -11.44 11.29
CA GLY A 89 -6.07 -11.41 10.10
C GLY A 89 -6.48 -10.01 9.68
N GLY A 90 -5.79 -8.98 10.15
CA GLY A 90 -6.07 -7.60 9.81
C GLY A 90 -5.39 -7.15 8.52
N VAL A 91 -5.87 -6.04 7.96
CA VAL A 91 -5.36 -5.52 6.69
C VAL A 91 -4.05 -4.76 6.88
N VAL A 92 -3.04 -5.12 6.08
CA VAL A 92 -1.78 -4.39 5.91
C VAL A 92 -1.68 -3.89 4.47
N VAL A 93 -1.43 -2.60 4.30
CA VAL A 93 -1.15 -1.93 3.02
C VAL A 93 0.34 -1.59 2.95
N LEU A 94 1.03 -1.99 1.89
CA LEU A 94 2.43 -1.65 1.66
C LEU A 94 2.55 -0.61 0.54
N ASP A 95 3.28 0.46 0.81
CA ASP A 95 3.73 1.47 -0.14
C ASP A 95 5.27 1.40 -0.28
N PRO A 96 5.80 0.70 -1.29
CA PRO A 96 7.22 0.38 -1.44
C PRO A 96 8.01 1.55 -2.04
N VAL A 97 7.78 2.78 -1.56
CA VAL A 97 8.35 4.02 -2.11
C VAL A 97 9.85 3.89 -2.40
N GLY A 98 10.23 4.10 -3.65
CA GLY A 98 11.60 4.04 -4.13
C GLY A 98 12.21 2.64 -4.21
N ALA A 99 11.41 1.56 -4.16
CA ALA A 99 11.87 0.24 -4.59
C ALA A 99 12.43 0.33 -6.01
N GLY A 100 13.57 -0.34 -6.24
CA GLY A 100 14.36 -0.22 -7.47
C GLY A 100 15.39 0.90 -7.48
N ALA A 101 15.22 1.96 -6.69
CA ALA A 101 16.19 3.05 -6.64
C ALA A 101 17.47 2.67 -5.88
N THR A 102 17.35 1.81 -4.85
CA THR A 102 18.48 1.26 -4.09
C THR A 102 18.19 -0.18 -3.69
N PRO A 103 19.22 -1.05 -3.55
CA PRO A 103 19.04 -2.42 -3.04
C PRO A 103 18.33 -2.44 -1.70
N TYR A 104 18.72 -1.56 -0.76
CA TYR A 104 18.14 -1.49 0.58
C TYR A 104 16.62 -1.27 0.59
N ARG A 105 16.10 -0.39 -0.28
CA ARG A 105 14.64 -0.17 -0.40
C ARG A 105 13.92 -1.40 -0.94
N THR A 106 14.47 -2.02 -1.98
CA THR A 106 13.88 -3.20 -2.62
C THR A 106 13.89 -4.41 -1.68
N GLU A 107 15.01 -4.66 -1.01
CA GLU A 107 15.17 -5.73 -0.03
C GLU A 107 14.25 -5.53 1.17
N THR A 108 14.14 -4.29 1.68
CA THR A 108 13.21 -3.97 2.78
C THR A 108 11.75 -4.20 2.37
N ALA A 109 11.36 -3.78 1.16
CA ALA A 109 10.01 -4.02 0.66
C ALA A 109 9.70 -5.52 0.60
N TRP A 110 10.61 -6.34 0.05
CA TRP A 110 10.46 -7.80 0.04
C TRP A 110 10.41 -8.40 1.44
N LYS A 111 11.25 -7.95 2.36
CA LYS A 111 11.21 -8.39 3.75
C LYS A 111 9.85 -8.14 4.39
N ILE A 112 9.24 -6.98 4.13
CA ILE A 112 7.88 -6.67 4.61
C ILE A 112 6.84 -7.57 3.90
N ILE A 113 6.97 -7.81 2.60
CA ILE A 113 6.07 -8.70 1.87
C ILE A 113 6.10 -10.12 2.45
N GLU A 114 7.29 -10.67 2.68
CA GLU A 114 7.48 -12.04 3.18
C GLU A 114 7.12 -12.21 4.65
N GLU A 115 7.37 -11.20 5.49
CA GLU A 115 7.13 -11.31 6.93
C GLU A 115 5.73 -10.83 7.35
N CYS A 116 5.16 -9.87 6.64
CA CYS A 116 3.90 -9.21 7.02
C CYS A 116 2.71 -9.55 6.11
N HIS A 117 2.94 -10.16 4.94
CA HIS A 117 1.90 -10.59 3.98
C HIS A 117 0.83 -9.50 3.72
N PRO A 118 1.23 -8.34 3.17
CA PRO A 118 0.30 -7.25 2.91
C PRO A 118 -0.84 -7.69 2.00
N GLY A 119 -2.07 -7.32 2.35
CA GLY A 119 -3.24 -7.59 1.52
C GLY A 119 -3.35 -6.65 0.32
N ILE A 120 -2.70 -5.48 0.39
CA ILE A 120 -2.65 -4.50 -0.70
C ILE A 120 -1.21 -3.97 -0.84
N ILE A 121 -0.70 -3.92 -2.06
CA ILE A 121 0.59 -3.31 -2.40
C ILE A 121 0.33 -2.20 -3.43
N ARG A 122 0.65 -0.95 -3.09
CA ARG A 122 0.39 0.20 -3.95
C ARG A 122 1.67 0.97 -4.23
N GLY A 123 2.02 1.10 -5.51
CA GLY A 123 3.22 1.81 -5.95
C GLY A 123 3.08 2.35 -7.36
N ASN A 124 4.07 3.11 -7.85
CA ASN A 124 4.12 3.47 -9.26
C ASN A 124 4.63 2.28 -10.12
N ALA A 125 4.53 2.42 -11.45
CA ALA A 125 4.96 1.38 -12.38
C ALA A 125 6.41 0.93 -12.15
N SER A 126 7.34 1.87 -11.93
CA SER A 126 8.76 1.55 -11.72
C SER A 126 9.02 0.76 -10.44
N GLU A 127 8.33 1.07 -9.34
CA GLU A 127 8.45 0.37 -8.06
C GLU A 127 7.92 -1.06 -8.16
N ILE A 128 6.73 -1.26 -8.76
CA ILE A 128 6.12 -2.58 -8.93
C ILE A 128 6.97 -3.48 -9.85
N MET A 129 7.48 -2.94 -10.96
CA MET A 129 8.39 -3.68 -11.84
C MET A 129 9.70 -4.04 -11.12
N ALA A 130 10.24 -3.14 -10.30
CA ALA A 130 11.47 -3.40 -9.56
C ALA A 130 11.32 -4.54 -8.54
N LEU A 131 10.17 -4.63 -7.84
CA LEU A 131 9.89 -5.73 -6.93
C LEU A 131 9.93 -7.08 -7.66
N ILE A 132 9.26 -7.19 -8.81
CA ILE A 132 9.26 -8.43 -9.60
C ILE A 132 10.63 -8.77 -10.17
N ASN A 133 11.34 -7.79 -10.73
CA ASN A 133 12.67 -8.02 -11.30
C ASN A 133 13.67 -8.51 -10.23
N ALA A 134 13.55 -8.03 -9.00
CA ALA A 134 14.38 -8.49 -7.89
C ALA A 134 14.09 -9.94 -7.48
N ASP A 135 12.81 -10.35 -7.44
CA ASP A 135 12.40 -11.73 -7.14
C ASP A 135 12.79 -12.74 -8.24
N ILE A 136 12.78 -12.31 -9.50
CA ILE A 136 13.27 -13.14 -10.62
C ILE A 136 14.78 -13.34 -10.51
N ARG A 137 15.55 -12.28 -10.24
CA ARG A 137 17.01 -12.35 -10.10
C ARG A 137 17.43 -13.22 -8.92
N SER A 138 16.72 -13.16 -7.79
CA SER A 138 17.04 -13.97 -6.60
C SER A 138 16.82 -15.47 -6.85
N LYS A 139 15.92 -15.85 -7.77
CA LYS A 139 15.63 -17.25 -8.12
C LYS A 139 16.50 -17.84 -9.22
N GLY A 140 17.46 -17.08 -9.76
CA GLY A 140 18.42 -17.58 -10.75
C GLY A 140 17.79 -18.08 -12.05
N VAL A 141 16.61 -17.58 -12.40
CA VAL A 141 15.89 -17.99 -13.61
C VAL A 141 16.44 -17.19 -14.79
N ASP A 142 16.98 -17.88 -15.80
CA ASP A 142 17.34 -17.28 -17.09
C ASP A 142 16.06 -16.78 -17.75
N SER A 143 15.79 -15.47 -17.65
CA SER A 143 14.66 -14.86 -18.32
C SER A 143 15.07 -13.58 -19.01
N SER A 144 15.22 -13.69 -20.33
CA SER A 144 15.04 -12.60 -21.29
C SER A 144 13.62 -12.05 -21.16
N CYS A 145 13.39 -11.12 -20.22
CA CYS A 145 12.12 -10.41 -20.16
C CYS A 145 12.18 -9.20 -21.10
N SER A 146 11.42 -9.25 -22.20
CA SER A 146 11.01 -8.05 -22.90
C SER A 146 10.24 -7.14 -21.93
N SER A 147 10.40 -5.84 -22.11
CA SER A 147 9.87 -4.74 -21.30
C SER A 147 8.36 -4.53 -21.47
N ASP A 148 7.56 -5.59 -21.52
CA ASP A 148 6.12 -5.51 -21.75
C ASP A 148 5.31 -5.49 -20.43
N ASP A 149 4.69 -4.33 -20.26
CA ASP A 149 3.65 -3.85 -19.37
C ASP A 149 3.75 -4.06 -17.86
N ALA A 150 3.80 -2.94 -17.15
CA ALA A 150 3.70 -2.86 -15.70
C ALA A 150 2.48 -3.63 -15.16
N VAL A 151 1.36 -3.67 -15.90
CA VAL A 151 0.16 -4.44 -15.55
C VAL A 151 0.45 -5.94 -15.46
N GLU A 152 1.21 -6.51 -16.39
CA GLU A 152 1.60 -7.93 -16.31
C GLU A 152 2.55 -8.18 -15.13
N SER A 153 3.44 -7.22 -14.82
CA SER A 153 4.26 -7.28 -13.61
C SER A 153 3.39 -7.23 -12.34
N ALA A 154 2.36 -6.38 -12.30
CA ALA A 154 1.41 -6.31 -11.19
C ALA A 154 0.61 -7.60 -11.04
N LYS A 155 0.12 -8.20 -12.13
CA LYS A 155 -0.56 -9.51 -12.07
C LYS A 155 0.35 -10.59 -11.50
N LYS A 156 1.59 -10.67 -11.96
CA LYS A 156 2.59 -11.62 -11.43
C LYS A 156 2.85 -11.38 -9.95
N LEU A 157 2.97 -10.12 -9.52
CA LEU A 157 3.16 -9.76 -8.11
C LEU A 157 1.95 -10.13 -7.27
N ALA A 158 0.75 -9.87 -7.76
CA ALA A 158 -0.50 -10.22 -7.09
C ALA A 158 -0.63 -11.74 -6.91
N LEU A 159 -0.44 -12.52 -7.98
CA LEU A 159 -0.43 -13.99 -7.91
C LEU A 159 0.67 -14.54 -6.98
N ARG A 160 1.83 -13.88 -6.94
CA ARG A 160 2.97 -14.29 -6.09
C ARG A 160 2.70 -14.06 -4.61
N THR A 161 2.02 -12.97 -4.27
CA THR A 161 1.87 -12.50 -2.89
C THR A 161 0.49 -12.77 -2.31
N GLY A 162 -0.51 -13.03 -3.16
CA GLY A 162 -1.92 -13.04 -2.80
C GLY A 162 -2.50 -11.65 -2.53
N ALA A 163 -1.71 -10.58 -2.75
CA ALA A 163 -2.13 -9.21 -2.51
C ALA A 163 -2.84 -8.62 -3.73
N VAL A 164 -3.69 -7.63 -3.48
CA VAL A 164 -4.14 -6.70 -4.51
C VAL A 164 -3.00 -5.73 -4.82
N VAL A 165 -2.66 -5.56 -6.09
CA VAL A 165 -1.61 -4.64 -6.55
C VAL A 165 -2.25 -3.44 -7.24
N VAL A 166 -1.88 -2.25 -6.78
CA VAL A 166 -2.31 -0.97 -7.36
C VAL A 166 -1.09 -0.29 -7.99
N ILE A 167 -1.14 -0.09 -9.30
CA ILE A 167 -0.19 0.75 -10.03
C ILE A 167 -0.80 2.13 -10.17
N SER A 168 -0.18 3.14 -9.57
CA SER A 168 -0.62 4.52 -9.76
C SER A 168 0.08 5.24 -10.91
N GLY A 169 -0.63 6.13 -11.60
CA GLY A 169 -0.12 6.94 -12.71
C GLY A 169 -1.12 8.04 -13.12
N GLU A 170 -1.07 8.46 -14.39
CA GLU A 170 -2.17 9.24 -14.99
C GLU A 170 -3.44 8.39 -15.13
N THR A 171 -3.25 7.09 -15.36
CA THR A 171 -4.26 6.05 -15.25
C THR A 171 -3.77 5.06 -14.21
N ASP A 172 -4.60 4.79 -13.21
CA ASP A 172 -4.30 3.77 -12.21
C ASP A 172 -4.84 2.41 -12.67
N TYR A 173 -4.12 1.34 -12.30
CA TYR A 173 -4.51 -0.05 -12.56
C TYR A 173 -4.55 -0.82 -11.26
N VAL A 174 -5.63 -1.56 -11.02
CA VAL A 174 -5.82 -2.40 -9.83
C VAL A 174 -6.00 -3.85 -10.27
N THR A 175 -5.22 -4.77 -9.70
CA THR A 175 -5.29 -6.19 -10.04
C THR A 175 -5.10 -7.10 -8.83
N ASP A 176 -5.84 -8.20 -8.77
CA ASP A 176 -5.61 -9.33 -7.84
C ASP A 176 -4.86 -10.50 -8.52
N GLY A 177 -4.37 -10.29 -9.75
CA GLY A 177 -3.72 -11.31 -10.56
C GLY A 177 -4.61 -11.88 -11.67
N GLU A 178 -5.93 -11.85 -11.49
CA GLU A 178 -6.91 -12.35 -12.46
C GLU A 178 -7.71 -11.20 -13.07
N ARG A 179 -8.25 -10.33 -12.22
CA ARG A 179 -9.02 -9.16 -12.60
C ARG A 179 -8.10 -7.97 -12.79
N VAL A 180 -8.47 -7.07 -13.70
CA VAL A 180 -7.83 -5.75 -13.85
C VAL A 180 -8.93 -4.71 -13.99
N GLU A 181 -8.90 -3.69 -13.13
CA GLU A 181 -9.73 -2.50 -13.28
C GLU A 181 -8.83 -1.27 -13.52
N THR A 182 -9.40 -0.32 -14.25
CA THR A 182 -8.71 0.89 -14.71
C THR A 182 -9.42 2.11 -14.16
N ILE A 183 -8.66 3.02 -13.55
CA ILE A 183 -9.16 4.25 -12.94
C ILE A 183 -8.57 5.44 -13.70
N VAL A 184 -9.44 6.24 -14.31
CA VAL A 184 -9.05 7.48 -15.01
C VAL A 184 -9.67 8.64 -14.26
N ASN A 185 -8.93 9.17 -13.30
CA ASN A 185 -9.33 10.28 -12.42
C ASN A 185 -8.09 11.12 -12.05
N GLY A 186 -8.25 12.05 -11.12
CA GLY A 186 -7.14 12.82 -10.56
C GLY A 186 -6.89 14.13 -11.31
N SER A 187 -5.66 14.63 -11.21
CA SER A 187 -5.26 15.91 -11.80
C SER A 187 -3.77 15.92 -12.13
N PRO A 188 -3.36 16.56 -13.26
CA PRO A 188 -1.95 16.82 -13.55
C PRO A 188 -1.21 17.65 -12.49
N MET A 189 -1.94 18.28 -11.55
CA MET A 189 -1.36 18.99 -10.41
C MET A 189 -0.91 18.05 -9.28
N MET A 190 -1.42 16.82 -9.20
CA MET A 190 -1.10 15.92 -8.10
C MET A 190 0.41 15.59 -8.00
N PRO A 191 1.14 15.35 -9.10
CA PRO A 191 2.60 15.16 -9.03
C PRO A 191 3.38 16.42 -8.62
N ARG A 192 2.74 17.60 -8.57
CA ARG A 192 3.34 18.87 -8.12
C ARG A 192 3.17 19.10 -6.62
N VAL A 193 2.44 18.23 -5.91
CA VAL A 193 2.26 18.27 -4.46
C VAL A 193 2.93 17.04 -3.87
N THR A 194 3.86 17.25 -2.94
CA THR A 194 4.52 16.12 -2.27
C THR A 194 3.52 15.25 -1.52
N ALA A 195 3.87 13.98 -1.29
CA ALA A 195 3.10 13.03 -0.51
C ALA A 195 1.69 12.66 -1.02
N MET A 196 1.26 13.12 -2.20
CA MET A 196 -0.04 12.74 -2.79
C MET A 196 -0.17 11.21 -2.94
N GLY A 197 0.89 10.55 -3.42
CA GLY A 197 0.92 9.09 -3.53
C GLY A 197 0.83 8.39 -2.17
N CYS A 198 1.68 8.78 -1.21
CA CYS A 198 1.68 8.20 0.13
C CYS A 198 0.33 8.37 0.85
N THR A 199 -0.33 9.48 0.57
CA THR A 199 -1.68 9.77 1.08
C THR A 199 -2.72 8.89 0.43
N ALA A 200 -2.60 8.60 -0.87
CA ALA A 200 -3.46 7.60 -1.51
C ALA A 200 -3.33 6.22 -0.85
N SER A 201 -2.11 5.78 -0.49
CA SER A 201 -1.90 4.53 0.27
C SER A 201 -2.60 4.55 1.64
N SER A 202 -2.61 5.73 2.29
CA SER A 202 -3.31 5.93 3.57
C SER A 202 -4.83 5.84 3.40
N MET A 203 -5.36 6.45 2.34
CA MET A 203 -6.78 6.40 1.97
C MET A 203 -7.24 4.98 1.64
N VAL A 204 -6.44 4.22 0.89
CA VAL A 204 -6.70 2.80 0.62
C VAL A 204 -6.80 2.02 1.94
N GLY A 205 -5.94 2.30 2.93
CA GLY A 205 -6.06 1.74 4.27
C GLY A 205 -7.38 2.06 4.96
N ALA A 206 -7.89 3.30 4.84
CA ALA A 206 -9.19 3.68 5.40
C ALA A 206 -10.36 2.91 4.76
N PHE A 207 -10.35 2.75 3.45
CA PHE A 207 -11.38 1.99 2.73
C PHE A 207 -11.30 0.49 3.04
N ALA A 208 -10.09 -0.07 3.11
CA ALA A 208 -9.89 -1.48 3.44
C ALA A 208 -10.26 -1.82 4.90
N ALA A 209 -10.27 -0.82 5.79
CA ALA A 209 -10.77 -0.99 7.15
C ALA A 209 -12.29 -1.14 7.24
N VAL A 210 -13.05 -0.75 6.20
CA VAL A 210 -14.53 -0.81 6.17
C VAL A 210 -15.08 -1.72 5.06
N ASN A 211 -14.24 -2.17 4.13
CA ASN A 211 -14.63 -3.10 3.06
C ASN A 211 -13.73 -4.35 3.07
N PRO A 212 -14.29 -5.56 3.29
CA PRO A 212 -13.52 -6.80 3.28
C PRO A 212 -13.03 -7.24 1.89
N ASP A 213 -13.64 -6.75 0.80
CA ASP A 213 -13.10 -6.95 -0.55
C ASP A 213 -11.98 -5.95 -0.81
N LEU A 214 -10.74 -6.39 -0.62
CA LEU A 214 -9.54 -5.55 -0.76
C LEU A 214 -9.35 -5.04 -2.20
N PHE A 215 -9.87 -5.75 -3.20
CA PHE A 215 -9.82 -5.30 -4.59
C PHE A 215 -10.73 -4.09 -4.74
N GLU A 216 -11.97 -4.19 -4.26
CA GLU A 216 -12.92 -3.08 -4.28
C GLU A 216 -12.51 -1.91 -3.38
N ALA A 217 -11.90 -2.19 -2.22
CA ALA A 217 -11.35 -1.16 -1.34
C ALA A 217 -10.21 -0.34 -1.97
N SER A 218 -9.60 -0.87 -3.04
CA SER A 218 -8.50 -0.25 -3.77
C SER A 218 -8.94 0.56 -5.00
N LEU A 219 -10.25 0.59 -5.32
CA LEU A 219 -10.83 1.29 -6.48
C LEU A 219 -11.20 2.75 -6.22
#